data_AF-W1PWW9-F1
#
_entry.id   AF-W1PWW9-F1
#
_cell.length_a   1.000
_cell.length_b   1.000
_cell.length_c   1.000
_cell.angle_alpha   90.00
_cell.angle_beta   90.00
_cell.angle_gamma   90.00
#
_symmetry.space_group_name_H-M   'P 1'
#
loop_
_entity.id
_entity.type
_entity.pdbx_description
1 polymer ?
#
loop_
_entity_poly.entity_id
_entity_poly.type
_entity_poly.pdbx_seq_one_letter_code
_entity_poly.pdbx_strand_id
1 'polypeptide(L)'
;MNACYTRKPSQLIEIEPVIRDRIHVIRRFSGGGTVIVDKGTVFVTFICDKDAIPGLQPYPHPIMSWTGQLYSTVFQGIPDFQLRENDYAFGNRKFGGNAQSITKGRWIHHTSFLWEYDIKNMEYLKLPVKAPKYRSERHHGEFLCQLKDFPILRSDFIEKAVSSIGSYFSVEPVELKEILASSDAVYPHTTKLLALNELQAFFPEVT
;
A
#
# COMPACT_ATOMS: atom_id res chain seq x y z
N MET A 1 1.72 3.45 -11.28
CA MET A 1 0.72 3.76 -10.25
C MET A 1 -0.12 2.55 -9.93
N ASN A 2 -0.56 2.42 -8.69
CA ASN A 2 -1.44 1.36 -8.24
C ASN A 2 -2.76 1.97 -7.69
N ALA A 3 -3.83 1.84 -8.45
CA ALA A 3 -5.15 2.45 -8.22
C ALA A 3 -6.17 1.43 -7.72
N CYS A 4 -7.09 1.86 -6.85
CA CYS A 4 -8.15 0.99 -6.33
C CYS A 4 -9.17 0.62 -7.41
N TYR A 5 -9.82 -0.54 -7.30
CA TYR A 5 -10.87 -0.94 -8.25
C TYR A 5 -12.18 -0.17 -8.09
N THR A 6 -12.45 0.42 -6.91
CA THR A 6 -13.75 0.99 -6.56
C THR A 6 -14.04 2.37 -7.14
N ARG A 7 -13.04 3.04 -7.74
CA ARG A 7 -13.17 4.45 -8.17
C ARG A 7 -12.68 4.63 -9.61
N LYS A 8 -13.27 5.60 -10.30
CA LYS A 8 -12.85 5.96 -11.67
C LYS A 8 -11.46 6.60 -11.62
N PRO A 9 -10.56 6.32 -12.60
CA PRO A 9 -9.24 6.94 -12.65
C PRO A 9 -9.29 8.46 -12.57
N SER A 10 -10.25 9.11 -13.24
CA SER A 10 -10.42 10.58 -13.21
C SER A 10 -10.69 11.18 -11.83
N GLN A 11 -11.11 10.38 -10.85
CA GLN A 11 -11.32 10.79 -9.46
C GLN A 11 -10.07 10.60 -8.59
N LEU A 12 -9.03 9.97 -9.13
CA LEU A 12 -7.86 9.50 -8.38
C LEU A 12 -6.56 10.15 -8.85
N ILE A 13 -6.44 10.42 -10.15
CA ILE A 13 -5.21 10.85 -10.80
C ILE A 13 -5.47 11.98 -11.79
N GLU A 14 -4.43 12.76 -12.08
CA GLU A 14 -4.42 13.74 -13.16
C GLU A 14 -4.18 13.06 -14.51
N ILE A 15 -5.26 12.85 -15.26
CA ILE A 15 -5.28 12.00 -16.48
C ILE A 15 -4.30 12.49 -17.55
N GLU A 16 -4.28 13.79 -17.82
CA GLU A 16 -3.46 14.35 -18.89
C GLU A 16 -1.95 14.23 -18.61
N PRO A 17 -1.41 14.68 -17.46
CA PRO A 17 -0.02 14.42 -17.09
C PRO A 17 0.35 12.94 -17.07
N VAL A 18 -0.52 12.07 -16.55
CA VAL A 18 -0.31 10.60 -16.53
C VAL A 18 -0.09 10.04 -17.93
N ILE A 19 -0.93 10.45 -18.88
CA ILE A 19 -0.84 9.98 -20.27
C ILE A 19 0.38 10.55 -20.97
N ARG A 20 0.61 11.87 -20.83
CA ARG A 20 1.75 12.59 -21.42
C ARG A 20 3.07 11.94 -21.01
N ASP A 21 3.22 11.67 -19.71
CA ASP A 21 4.46 11.15 -19.13
C ASP A 21 4.50 9.61 -19.15
N ARG A 22 3.50 8.97 -19.79
CA ARG A 22 3.38 7.52 -20.01
C ARG A 22 3.45 6.71 -18.72
N ILE A 23 2.81 7.21 -17.66
CA ILE A 23 2.79 6.51 -16.39
C ILE A 23 1.78 5.37 -16.42
N HIS A 24 2.26 4.14 -16.22
CA HIS A 24 1.41 2.96 -16.15
C HIS A 24 0.42 3.04 -14.97
N VAL A 25 -0.86 2.76 -15.22
CA VAL A 25 -1.91 2.70 -14.20
C VAL A 25 -2.42 1.28 -14.06
N ILE A 26 -2.15 0.66 -12.92
CA ILE A 26 -2.62 -0.68 -12.58
C ILE A 26 -3.82 -0.54 -11.65
N ARG A 27 -4.96 -1.14 -12.00
CA ARG A 27 -6.11 -1.28 -11.12
C ARG A 27 -5.98 -2.57 -10.32
N ARG A 28 -5.75 -2.45 -9.01
CA ARG A 28 -5.66 -3.61 -8.09
C ARG A 28 -7.02 -4.07 -7.62
N PHE A 29 -7.09 -5.32 -7.18
CA PHE A 29 -8.30 -5.97 -6.66
C PHE A 29 -8.72 -5.53 -5.24
N SER A 30 -7.86 -4.83 -4.49
CA SER A 30 -8.21 -4.33 -3.15
C SER A 30 -8.73 -2.89 -3.17
N GLY A 31 -9.52 -2.54 -2.14
CA GLY A 31 -10.07 -1.20 -1.97
C GLY A 31 -9.02 -0.17 -1.54
N GLY A 32 -9.45 1.07 -1.25
CA GLY A 32 -8.60 2.13 -0.71
C GLY A 32 -8.28 3.25 -1.72
N GLY A 33 -7.14 3.91 -1.55
CA GLY A 33 -6.69 5.02 -2.41
C GLY A 33 -5.82 4.59 -3.60
N THR A 34 -5.22 5.57 -4.27
CA THR A 34 -4.19 5.35 -5.30
C THR A 34 -2.83 5.73 -4.73
N VAL A 35 -1.80 4.95 -5.07
CA VAL A 35 -0.42 5.25 -4.72
C VAL A 35 0.46 5.32 -5.96
N ILE A 36 1.45 6.20 -5.91
CA ILE A 36 2.61 6.11 -6.81
C ILE A 36 3.43 4.90 -6.40
N VAL A 37 3.99 4.22 -7.40
CA VAL A 37 4.89 3.10 -7.19
C VAL A 37 6.13 3.37 -8.01
N ASP A 38 7.27 3.41 -7.34
CA ASP A 38 8.59 3.63 -7.92
C ASP A 38 9.64 2.75 -7.22
N LYS A 39 10.93 2.95 -7.53
CA LYS A 39 12.06 2.19 -6.96
C LYS A 39 12.20 2.33 -5.44
N GLY A 40 11.65 3.40 -4.85
CA GLY A 40 11.66 3.67 -3.43
C GLY A 40 10.38 3.22 -2.72
N THR A 41 9.46 2.55 -3.42
CA THR A 41 8.28 1.95 -2.80
C THR A 41 8.60 0.53 -2.34
N VAL A 42 8.38 0.24 -1.05
CA VAL A 42 8.53 -1.11 -0.48
C VAL A 42 7.14 -1.66 -0.18
N PHE A 43 6.84 -2.86 -0.67
CA PHE A 43 5.60 -3.54 -0.34
C PHE A 43 5.83 -4.66 0.66
N VAL A 44 4.98 -4.71 1.68
CA VAL A 44 4.84 -5.89 2.55
C VAL A 44 3.41 -6.37 2.40
N THR A 45 3.23 -7.66 2.14
CA THR A 45 1.89 -8.26 2.00
C THR A 45 1.79 -9.50 2.87
N PHE A 46 0.78 -9.51 3.73
CA PHE A 46 0.36 -10.69 4.48
C PHE A 46 -0.78 -11.35 3.72
N ILE A 47 -0.64 -12.64 3.44
CA ILE A 47 -1.67 -13.50 2.84
C ILE A 47 -1.91 -14.62 3.84
N CYS A 48 -3.08 -14.61 4.47
CA CYS A 48 -3.34 -15.48 5.61
C CYS A 48 -4.71 -16.15 5.48
N ASP A 49 -4.79 -17.38 5.97
CA ASP A 49 -6.08 -18.01 6.24
C ASP A 49 -6.81 -17.26 7.36
N LYS A 50 -8.15 -17.31 7.33
CA LYS A 50 -9.00 -16.52 8.23
C LYS A 50 -8.70 -16.74 9.72
N ASP A 51 -8.29 -17.96 10.08
CA ASP A 51 -8.03 -18.39 11.45
C ASP A 51 -6.52 -18.51 11.76
N ALA A 52 -5.65 -18.02 10.86
CA ALA A 52 -4.19 -18.10 11.03
C ALA A 52 -3.69 -17.38 12.29
N ILE A 53 -4.46 -16.41 12.80
CA ILE A 53 -4.12 -15.64 14.00
C ILE A 53 -5.25 -15.82 15.01
N PRO A 54 -5.00 -16.49 16.15
CA PRO A 54 -6.03 -16.74 17.15
C PRO A 54 -6.73 -15.47 17.62
N GLY A 55 -8.05 -15.46 17.58
CA GLY A 55 -8.89 -14.33 18.04
C GLY A 55 -8.95 -13.14 17.09
N LEU A 56 -8.15 -13.09 16.02
CA LEU A 56 -8.18 -12.01 15.04
C LEU A 56 -9.45 -12.10 14.18
N GLN A 57 -10.28 -11.07 14.25
CA GLN A 57 -11.45 -11.00 13.38
C GLN A 57 -11.02 -10.54 11.98
N PRO A 58 -11.49 -11.17 10.89
CA PRO A 58 -11.08 -10.85 9.53
C PRO A 58 -11.80 -9.60 9.01
N TYR A 59 -11.60 -8.47 9.69
CA TYR A 59 -12.10 -7.15 9.29
C TYR A 59 -10.93 -6.17 9.17
N PRO A 60 -11.06 -5.08 8.38
CA PRO A 60 -9.94 -4.18 8.11
C PRO A 60 -9.26 -3.65 9.37
N HIS A 61 -10.03 -3.15 10.35
CA HIS A 61 -9.46 -2.54 11.54
C HIS A 61 -8.71 -3.54 12.45
N PRO A 62 -9.29 -4.68 12.84
CA PRO A 62 -8.53 -5.71 13.59
C PRO A 62 -7.23 -6.14 12.89
N ILE A 63 -7.26 -6.38 11.58
CA ILE A 63 -6.07 -6.75 10.80
C ILE A 63 -5.01 -5.65 10.86
N MET A 64 -5.41 -4.39 10.69
CA MET A 64 -4.48 -3.24 10.80
C MET A 64 -3.95 -3.05 12.21
N SER A 65 -4.77 -3.26 13.23
CA SER A 65 -4.34 -3.17 14.62
C SER A 65 -3.30 -4.24 14.94
N TRP A 66 -3.48 -5.46 14.43
CA TRP A 66 -2.49 -6.53 14.56
C TRP A 66 -1.18 -6.19 13.83
N THR A 67 -1.23 -5.79 12.56
CA THR A 67 0.00 -5.38 11.84
C THR A 67 0.63 -4.12 12.41
N GLY A 68 -0.16 -3.21 12.98
CA GLY A 68 0.31 -2.07 13.75
C GLY A 68 1.15 -2.49 14.95
N GLN A 69 0.74 -3.51 15.71
CA GLN A 69 1.53 -4.05 16.82
C GLN A 69 2.85 -4.66 16.33
N LEU A 70 2.82 -5.42 15.23
CA LEU A 70 4.02 -5.97 14.60
C LEU A 70 5.00 -4.84 14.21
N TYR A 71 4.51 -3.81 13.53
CA TYR A 71 5.34 -2.69 13.09
C TYR A 71 5.80 -1.78 14.24
N SER A 72 5.10 -1.73 15.38
CA SER A 72 5.60 -1.04 16.58
C SER A 72 6.94 -1.60 17.04
N THR A 73 7.15 -2.91 16.93
CA THR A 73 8.44 -3.56 17.21
C THR A 73 9.49 -3.20 16.15
N VAL A 74 9.09 -3.17 14.86
CA VAL A 74 9.98 -2.81 13.75
C VAL A 74 10.52 -1.39 13.89
N PHE A 75 9.65 -0.45 14.27
CA PHE A 75 9.97 0.96 14.43
C PHE A 75 10.34 1.34 15.87
N GLN A 76 10.61 0.37 16.74
CA GLN A 76 11.09 0.64 18.09
C GLN A 76 12.35 1.51 18.05
N GLY A 77 12.33 2.61 18.81
CA GLY A 77 13.40 3.62 18.84
C GLY A 77 13.22 4.77 17.86
N ILE A 78 12.25 4.69 16.94
CA ILE A 78 11.82 5.83 16.11
C ILE A 78 10.60 6.46 16.78
N PRO A 79 10.62 7.76 17.10
CA PRO A 79 9.52 8.40 17.80
C PRO A 79 8.25 8.43 16.96
N ASP A 80 7.11 8.44 17.66
CA ASP A 80 5.79 8.73 17.12
C ASP A 80 5.25 7.78 16.04
N PHE A 81 5.72 6.52 15.97
CA PHE A 81 5.06 5.50 15.15
C PHE A 81 3.63 5.25 15.62
N GLN A 82 2.66 5.38 14.72
CA GLN A 82 1.25 5.14 15.03
C GLN A 82 0.48 4.59 13.82
N LEU A 83 -0.49 3.71 14.09
CA LEU A 83 -1.60 3.45 13.19
C LEU A 83 -2.62 4.58 13.33
N ARG A 84 -2.83 5.35 12.27
CA ARG A 84 -3.81 6.45 12.21
C ARG A 84 -4.84 6.18 11.14
N GLU A 85 -6.04 5.81 11.58
CA GLU A 85 -7.13 5.35 10.72
C GLU A 85 -6.69 4.15 9.86
N ASN A 86 -6.31 4.39 8.59
CA ASN A 86 -5.85 3.35 7.66
C ASN A 86 -4.35 3.46 7.31
N ASP A 87 -3.61 4.34 7.97
CA ASP A 87 -2.25 4.73 7.61
C ASP A 87 -1.25 4.42 8.72
N TYR A 88 -0.02 4.09 8.34
CA TYR A 88 1.11 4.19 9.26
C TYR A 88 1.76 5.56 9.14
N ALA A 89 1.98 6.20 10.27
CA ALA A 89 2.48 7.56 10.35
C ALA A 89 3.53 7.70 11.44
N PHE A 90 4.45 8.65 11.23
CA PHE A 90 5.27 9.24 12.29
C PHE A 90 4.65 10.59 12.65
N GLY A 91 4.07 10.68 13.84
CA GLY A 91 3.30 11.84 14.30
C GLY A 91 2.11 12.14 13.40
N ASN A 92 2.17 13.25 12.66
CA ASN A 92 1.13 13.67 11.72
C ASN A 92 1.50 13.43 10.25
N ARG A 93 2.61 12.73 9.95
CA ARG A 93 3.04 12.47 8.56
C ARG A 93 2.96 10.99 8.22
N LYS A 94 2.24 10.69 7.15
CA LYS A 94 2.04 9.33 6.65
C LYS A 94 3.29 8.83 5.91
N PHE A 95 3.67 7.58 6.16
CA PHE A 95 4.69 6.88 5.37
C PHE A 95 4.23 5.51 4.88
N GLY A 96 3.15 4.96 5.45
CA GLY A 96 2.59 3.66 5.08
C GLY A 96 1.12 3.75 4.71
N GLY A 97 0.74 3.21 3.55
CA GLY A 97 -0.66 3.12 3.11
C GLY A 97 -1.14 1.68 3.02
N ASN A 98 -2.25 1.36 3.69
CA ASN A 98 -2.79 0.01 3.78
C ASN A 98 -3.99 -0.22 2.87
N ALA A 99 -4.14 -1.45 2.39
CA ALA A 99 -5.37 -1.93 1.78
C ALA A 99 -5.53 -3.44 1.98
N GLN A 100 -6.79 -3.88 2.03
CA GLN A 100 -7.16 -5.27 2.33
C GLN A 100 -8.09 -5.84 1.27
N SER A 101 -8.05 -7.16 1.14
CA SER A 101 -9.08 -7.96 0.49
C SER A 101 -9.42 -9.13 1.40
N ILE A 102 -10.70 -9.28 1.74
CA ILE A 102 -11.17 -10.30 2.68
C ILE A 102 -12.17 -11.16 1.94
N THR A 103 -11.97 -12.47 2.03
CA THR A 103 -12.83 -13.50 1.44
C THR A 103 -13.29 -14.46 2.54
N LYS A 104 -14.16 -15.42 2.22
CA LYS A 104 -14.69 -16.38 3.21
C LYS A 104 -13.60 -17.15 3.95
N GLY A 105 -12.50 -17.51 3.28
CA GLY A 105 -11.45 -18.36 3.84
C GLY A 105 -10.13 -17.65 4.15
N ARG A 106 -9.89 -16.47 3.58
CA ARG A 106 -8.59 -15.79 3.60
C ARG A 106 -8.73 -14.29 3.67
N TRP A 107 -7.70 -13.64 4.18
CA TRP A 107 -7.52 -12.21 4.07
C TRP A 107 -6.13 -11.88 3.55
N ILE A 108 -6.07 -10.76 2.84
CA ILE A 108 -4.85 -10.15 2.34
C ILE A 108 -4.76 -8.76 2.94
N HIS A 109 -3.60 -8.41 3.48
CA HIS A 109 -3.26 -7.06 3.89
C HIS A 109 -1.94 -6.66 3.24
N HIS A 110 -1.97 -5.65 2.38
CA HIS A 110 -0.75 -5.07 1.83
C HIS A 110 -0.56 -3.64 2.32
N THR A 111 0.70 -3.34 2.60
CA THR A 111 1.17 -2.02 2.95
C THR A 111 2.15 -1.55 1.88
N SER A 112 1.95 -0.33 1.40
CA SER A 112 2.95 0.42 0.63
C SER A 112 3.70 1.33 1.59
N PHE A 113 5.01 1.10 1.72
CA PHE A 113 5.91 1.93 2.48
C PHE A 113 6.68 2.87 1.55
N LEU A 114 6.66 4.16 1.89
CA LEU A 114 7.35 5.21 1.18
C LEU A 114 8.80 5.27 1.68
N TRP A 115 9.69 4.45 1.13
CA TRP A 115 11.11 4.50 1.49
C TRP A 115 11.75 5.79 1.00
N GLU A 116 11.55 6.07 -0.28
CA GLU A 116 11.97 7.27 -0.98
C GLU A 116 10.96 7.54 -2.10
N TYR A 117 10.71 8.81 -2.43
CA TYR A 117 9.92 9.17 -3.61
C TYR A 117 10.31 10.54 -4.15
N ASP A 118 10.10 10.76 -5.44
CA ASP A 118 10.12 12.11 -6.01
C ASP A 118 8.77 12.79 -5.76
N ILE A 119 8.80 13.97 -5.13
CA ILE A 119 7.59 14.75 -4.85
C ILE A 119 6.82 15.11 -6.12
N LYS A 120 7.51 15.29 -7.26
CA LYS A 120 6.87 15.56 -8.55
C LYS A 120 5.94 14.44 -8.98
N ASN A 121 6.29 13.19 -8.66
CA ASN A 121 5.40 12.06 -8.97
C ASN A 121 4.11 12.11 -8.16
N MET A 122 4.09 12.77 -7.00
CA MET A 122 2.87 12.93 -6.21
C MET A 122 1.90 13.94 -6.82
N GLU A 123 2.36 14.80 -7.75
CA GLU A 123 1.50 15.73 -8.48
C GLU A 123 0.56 15.02 -9.46
N TYR A 124 0.86 13.78 -9.84
CA TYR A 124 -0.08 12.98 -10.61
C TYR A 124 -1.31 12.51 -9.81
N LEU A 125 -1.27 12.60 -8.48
CA LEU A 125 -2.36 12.18 -7.62
C LEU A 125 -3.30 13.35 -7.33
N LYS A 126 -4.60 13.09 -7.41
CA LYS A 126 -5.60 14.00 -6.87
C LYS A 126 -5.68 13.88 -5.36
N LEU A 127 -6.10 14.96 -4.70
CA LEU A 127 -6.50 14.88 -3.30
C LEU A 127 -7.69 13.90 -3.16
N PRO A 128 -7.62 12.92 -2.24
CA PRO A 128 -8.65 11.92 -2.14
C PRO A 128 -9.94 12.52 -1.56
N VAL A 129 -11.07 12.33 -2.25
CA VAL A 129 -12.41 12.76 -1.78
C VAL A 129 -12.74 12.28 -0.36
N LYS A 130 -12.20 11.11 0.03
CA LYS A 130 -12.24 10.63 1.42
C LYS A 130 -10.81 10.55 1.91
N ALA A 131 -10.40 11.54 2.69
CA ALA A 131 -9.11 11.60 3.37
C ALA A 131 -9.30 11.31 4.87
N PRO A 132 -8.27 10.80 5.55
CA PRO A 132 -8.32 10.69 7.00
C PRO A 132 -8.35 12.09 7.63
N LYS A 133 -9.05 12.25 8.76
CA LYS A 133 -9.28 13.56 9.39
C LYS A 133 -7.97 14.26 9.75
N TYR A 134 -6.98 13.49 10.21
CA TYR A 134 -5.67 14.02 10.58
C TYR A 134 -4.82 14.51 9.40
N ARG A 135 -5.25 14.25 8.15
CA ARG A 135 -4.64 14.90 6.99
C ARG A 135 -4.77 16.42 7.10
N SER A 136 -5.89 16.91 7.64
CA SER A 136 -6.15 18.34 7.81
C SER A 136 -5.95 19.10 6.48
N GLU A 137 -6.49 18.55 5.40
CA GLU A 137 -6.48 19.13 4.04
C GLU A 137 -5.09 19.38 3.41
N ARG A 138 -4.01 19.05 4.12
CA ARG A 138 -2.63 19.16 3.64
C ARG A 138 -2.43 18.52 2.27
N HIS A 139 -1.59 19.15 1.46
CA HIS A 139 -1.17 18.56 0.19
C HIS A 139 -0.20 17.39 0.42
N HIS A 140 0.09 16.62 -0.64
CA HIS A 140 0.88 15.39 -0.54
C HIS A 140 2.26 15.62 0.11
N GLY A 141 2.97 16.70 -0.23
CA GLY A 141 4.30 16.99 0.33
C GLY A 141 4.33 17.28 1.83
N GLU A 142 3.27 17.90 2.35
CA GLU A 142 3.12 18.23 3.78
C GLU A 142 2.59 17.04 4.59
N PHE A 143 1.82 16.16 3.94
CA PHE A 143 1.17 15.02 4.57
C PHE A 143 2.04 13.76 4.59
N LEU A 144 2.80 13.51 3.53
CA LEU A 144 3.65 12.33 3.41
C LEU A 144 5.04 12.59 3.98
N CYS A 145 5.73 11.54 4.43
CA CYS A 145 7.16 11.55 4.74
C CYS A 145 7.83 10.28 4.20
N GLN A 146 9.16 10.31 4.08
CA GLN A 146 9.96 9.20 3.56
C GLN A 146 10.65 8.47 4.72
N LEU A 147 10.70 7.15 4.68
CA LEU A 147 11.40 6.37 5.70
C LEU A 147 12.92 6.61 5.70
N LYS A 148 13.53 6.94 4.56
CA LYS A 148 14.97 7.24 4.47
C LYS A 148 15.40 8.43 5.32
N ASP A 149 14.46 9.30 5.72
CA ASP A 149 14.72 10.48 6.53
C ASP A 149 14.79 10.15 8.05
N PHE A 150 14.55 8.88 8.41
CA PHE A 150 14.57 8.36 9.78
C PHE A 150 15.75 7.40 9.98
N PRO A 151 16.21 7.16 11.23
CA PRO A 151 17.37 6.30 11.51
C PRO A 151 17.02 4.80 11.41
N ILE A 152 16.66 4.35 10.21
CA ILE A 152 16.38 2.95 9.88
C ILE A 152 16.91 2.62 8.50
N LEU A 153 17.71 1.55 8.40
CA LEU A 153 18.15 1.03 7.12
C LEU A 153 17.10 0.09 6.53
N ARG A 154 17.08 -0.02 5.19
CA ARG A 154 16.11 -0.87 4.50
C ARG A 154 16.30 -2.35 4.84
N SER A 155 17.54 -2.78 5.01
CA SER A 155 17.91 -4.11 5.51
C SER A 155 17.29 -4.34 6.89
N ASP A 156 17.52 -3.42 7.82
CA ASP A 156 17.06 -3.53 9.21
C ASP A 156 15.53 -3.56 9.27
N PHE A 157 14.85 -2.77 8.43
CA PHE A 157 13.39 -2.82 8.29
C PHE A 157 12.91 -4.23 7.90
N ILE A 158 13.54 -4.85 6.89
CA ILE A 158 13.18 -6.19 6.42
C ILE A 158 13.47 -7.23 7.51
N GLU A 159 14.67 -7.20 8.09
CA GLU A 159 15.09 -8.14 9.14
C GLU A 159 14.19 -8.05 10.37
N LYS A 160 13.89 -6.83 10.85
CA LYS A 160 12.97 -6.62 11.97
C LYS A 160 11.55 -7.04 11.65
N ALA A 161 11.07 -6.82 10.41
CA ALA A 161 9.74 -7.28 10.00
C ALA A 161 9.65 -8.82 10.00
N VAL A 162 10.68 -9.50 9.49
CA VAL A 162 10.80 -10.97 9.52
C VAL A 162 10.91 -11.49 10.97
N SER A 163 11.73 -10.85 11.81
CA SER A 163 11.87 -11.20 13.22
C SER A 163 10.55 -11.01 13.98
N SER A 164 9.85 -9.90 13.74
CA SER A 164 8.57 -9.62 14.42
C SER A 164 7.44 -10.53 13.97
N ILE A 165 7.43 -11.04 12.74
CA ILE A 165 6.45 -12.06 12.35
C ILE A 165 6.80 -13.45 12.93
N GLY A 166 8.10 -13.70 13.20
CA GLY A 166 8.59 -14.90 13.88
C GLY A 166 8.08 -15.10 15.31
N SER A 167 7.55 -14.07 15.96
CA SER A 167 6.87 -14.22 17.25
C SER A 167 5.45 -14.80 17.14
N TYR A 168 4.89 -14.83 15.92
CA TYR A 168 3.54 -15.34 15.65
C TYR A 168 3.57 -16.67 14.88
N PHE A 169 4.60 -16.89 14.06
CA PHE A 169 4.71 -18.04 13.16
C PHE A 169 6.12 -18.60 13.16
N SER A 170 6.26 -19.88 12.80
CA SER A 170 7.54 -20.40 12.30
C SER A 170 7.75 -19.85 10.89
N VAL A 171 8.90 -19.22 10.64
CA VAL A 171 9.16 -18.48 9.39
C VAL A 171 10.35 -19.11 8.67
N GLU A 172 10.17 -19.35 7.37
CA GLU A 172 11.21 -19.81 6.46
C GLU A 172 11.25 -18.88 5.23
N PRO A 173 12.43 -18.34 4.86
CA PRO A 173 12.57 -17.54 3.65
C PRO A 173 12.51 -18.45 2.41
N VAL A 174 11.72 -18.06 1.42
CA VAL A 174 11.58 -18.78 0.16
C VAL A 174 11.78 -17.81 -1.01
N GLU A 175 12.56 -18.24 -2.01
CA GLU A 175 12.79 -17.45 -3.22
C GLU A 175 11.56 -17.47 -4.14
N LEU A 176 11.27 -16.34 -4.79
CA LEU A 176 10.10 -16.23 -5.67
C LEU A 176 10.10 -17.28 -6.80
N LYS A 177 11.27 -17.60 -7.35
CA LYS A 177 11.44 -18.60 -8.41
C LYS A 177 10.94 -20.00 -7.99
N GLU A 178 11.07 -20.34 -6.72
CA GLU A 178 10.67 -21.65 -6.18
C GLU A 178 9.15 -21.73 -6.05
N ILE A 179 8.52 -20.64 -5.61
CA ILE A 179 7.05 -20.52 -5.52
C ILE A 179 6.41 -20.60 -6.93
N LEU A 180 7.03 -19.95 -7.92
CA LEU A 180 6.52 -19.94 -9.29
C LEU A 180 6.69 -21.30 -9.98
N ALA A 181 7.74 -22.07 -9.66
CA ALA A 181 7.98 -23.38 -10.24
C ALA A 181 6.98 -24.45 -9.76
N SER A 182 6.33 -24.26 -8.61
CA SER A 182 5.43 -25.24 -7.99
C SER A 182 3.94 -25.01 -8.26
N SER A 183 3.56 -23.99 -9.05
CA SER A 183 2.16 -23.56 -9.18
C SER A 183 1.60 -23.77 -10.60
N ASP A 184 0.81 -24.83 -10.78
CA ASP A 184 -0.03 -25.04 -11.99
C ASP A 184 -1.38 -24.30 -11.94
N ALA A 185 -1.61 -23.49 -10.90
CA ALA A 185 -2.88 -22.82 -10.69
C ALA A 185 -3.11 -21.68 -11.71
N VAL A 186 -4.25 -21.73 -12.41
CA VAL A 186 -4.75 -20.63 -13.23
C VAL A 186 -5.37 -19.58 -12.32
N TYR A 187 -4.70 -18.45 -12.13
CA TYR A 187 -5.22 -17.36 -11.32
C TYR A 187 -6.10 -16.42 -12.16
N PRO A 188 -7.36 -16.17 -11.76
CA PRO A 188 -8.15 -15.14 -12.42
C PRO A 188 -7.51 -13.77 -12.18
N HIS A 189 -7.11 -13.10 -13.26
CA HIS A 189 -6.50 -11.77 -13.19
C HIS A 189 -7.53 -10.71 -12.78
N THR A 190 -7.67 -10.49 -11.48
CA THR A 190 -8.50 -9.41 -10.92
C THR A 190 -7.77 -8.07 -10.86
N THR A 191 -6.44 -8.09 -11.07
CA THR A 191 -5.62 -6.89 -11.29
C THR A 191 -5.47 -6.65 -12.78
N LYS A 192 -5.69 -5.41 -13.22
CA LYS A 192 -5.69 -5.04 -14.64
C LYS A 192 -4.79 -3.83 -14.89
N LEU A 193 -3.86 -3.93 -15.83
CA LEU A 193 -3.20 -2.75 -16.40
C LEU A 193 -4.21 -2.02 -17.29
N LEU A 194 -4.46 -0.74 -17.01
CA LEU A 194 -5.37 0.06 -17.82
C LEU A 194 -4.70 0.44 -19.13
N ALA A 195 -5.38 0.14 -20.24
CA ALA A 195 -4.90 0.52 -21.56
C ALA A 195 -5.03 2.05 -21.77
N LEU A 196 -4.25 2.58 -22.72
CA LEU A 196 -4.23 4.01 -23.01
C LEU A 196 -5.61 4.54 -23.42
N ASN A 197 -6.34 3.80 -24.27
CA ASN A 197 -7.70 4.16 -24.68
C ASN A 197 -8.69 4.19 -23.50
N GLU A 198 -8.53 3.29 -22.51
CA GLU A 198 -9.34 3.32 -21.29
C GLU A 198 -9.08 4.58 -20.46
N LEU A 199 -7.83 5.07 -20.41
CA LEU A 199 -7.51 6.33 -19.73
C LEU A 199 -8.00 7.54 -20.52
N GLN A 200 -7.87 7.50 -21.86
CA GLN A 200 -8.32 8.57 -22.75
C GLN A 200 -9.84 8.78 -22.71
N ALA A 201 -10.63 7.73 -22.44
CA ALA A 201 -12.08 7.86 -22.26
C ALA A 201 -12.48 8.79 -21.08
N PHE A 202 -11.52 9.21 -20.26
CA PHE A 202 -11.72 10.15 -19.16
C PHE A 202 -11.17 11.56 -19.42
N PHE A 203 -10.74 11.86 -20.66
CA PHE A 203 -10.52 13.26 -21.03
C PHE A 203 -11.83 14.03 -20.85
N PRO A 204 -11.81 15.22 -20.23
CA PRO A 204 -12.96 16.11 -20.34
C PRO A 204 -13.21 16.36 -21.83
N GLU A 205 -14.44 16.16 -22.29
CA GLU A 205 -14.83 16.64 -23.61
C GLU A 205 -14.52 18.14 -23.64
N VAL A 206 -13.78 18.57 -24.66
CA VAL A 206 -13.49 19.98 -24.86
C VAL A 206 -14.82 20.65 -25.21
N THR A 207 -15.45 21.28 -24.22
CA THR A 207 -16.56 22.21 -24.41
C THR A 207 -16.08 23.63 -24.53
#